data_AF-A0A358PC77-F1
#
_entry.id   AF-A0A358PC77-F1
#
_cell.length_a   1.000
_cell.length_b   1.000
_cell.length_c   1.000
_cell.angle_alpha   90.00
_cell.angle_beta   90.00
_cell.angle_gamma   90.00
#
_symmetry.space_group_name_H-M   'P 1'
#
loop_
_entity.id
_entity.type
_entity.pdbx_description
1 polymer ?
#
loop_
_entity_poly.entity_id
_entity_poly.type
_entity_poly.pdbx_seq_one_letter_code
_entity_poly.pdbx_strand_id
1 'polypeptide(L)'
;MKRIILEMGTGNDLYGEDYTKAACRAVDDALHHSSLILFRSLGFDHADMDVRVTIAVQDPEKVDSTIVAAKLPRGNAFVQVVKGGLDVVDNVHNTKSVIATAAVEAYLDIDAKDWVSA
;
A
#
# COMPACT_ATOMS: atom_id res chain seq x y z
N MET A 1 17.78 8.65 1.31
CA MET A 1 16.39 8.26 0.99
C MET A 1 15.42 9.45 1.06
N LYS A 2 14.68 9.71 -0.02
CA LYS A 2 13.62 10.72 -0.14
C LYS A 2 12.35 10.08 -0.70
N ARG A 3 11.18 10.50 -0.21
CA ARG A 3 9.89 10.03 -0.74
C ARG A 3 9.63 10.67 -2.10
N ILE A 4 9.35 9.86 -3.11
CA ILE A 4 9.08 10.34 -4.48
C ILE A 4 7.58 10.45 -4.75
N ILE A 5 6.78 9.57 -4.15
CA ILE A 5 5.33 9.55 -4.30
C ILE A 5 4.67 8.94 -3.06
N LEU A 6 3.40 9.27 -2.88
CA LEU A 6 2.46 8.57 -2.03
C LEU A 6 1.22 8.23 -2.88
N GLU A 7 0.95 6.95 -3.05
CA GLU A 7 -0.24 6.42 -3.70
C GLU A 7 -1.18 5.89 -2.62
N MET A 8 -2.47 6.20 -2.72
CA MET A 8 -3.46 5.81 -1.71
C MET A 8 -4.57 5.02 -2.37
N GLY A 9 -5.11 4.04 -1.65
CA GLY A 9 -6.17 3.19 -2.15
C GLY A 9 -7.08 2.67 -1.03
N THR A 10 -8.22 2.14 -1.43
CA THR A 10 -9.21 1.54 -0.53
C THR A 10 -9.59 0.14 -1.01
N GLY A 11 -9.85 -0.75 -0.06
CA GLY A 11 -10.21 -2.12 -0.33
C GLY A 11 -11.18 -2.62 0.72
N ASN A 12 -12.04 -3.57 0.34
CA ASN A 12 -13.03 -4.10 1.26
C ASN A 12 -13.15 -5.61 1.14
N ASP A 13 -13.65 -6.23 2.20
CA ASP A 13 -14.25 -7.56 2.16
C ASP A 13 -15.64 -7.48 2.80
N LEU A 14 -16.68 -7.61 1.98
CA LEU A 14 -18.04 -7.26 2.39
C LEU A 14 -18.70 -8.29 3.30
N TYR A 15 -18.31 -9.57 3.19
CA TYR A 15 -19.02 -10.68 3.82
C TYR A 15 -18.12 -11.74 4.46
N GLY A 16 -16.81 -11.74 4.19
CA GLY A 16 -15.89 -12.77 4.69
C GLY A 16 -15.13 -12.37 5.95
N GLU A 17 -15.24 -11.10 6.37
CA GLU A 17 -14.48 -10.52 7.49
C GLU A 17 -12.95 -10.70 7.33
N ASP A 18 -12.48 -10.84 6.09
CA ASP A 18 -11.07 -11.08 5.77
C ASP A 18 -10.32 -9.76 5.63
N TYR A 19 -9.63 -9.40 6.71
CA TYR A 19 -8.79 -8.21 6.80
C TYR A 19 -7.61 -8.22 5.82
N THR A 20 -7.02 -9.39 5.55
CA THR A 20 -5.89 -9.52 4.62
C THR A 20 -6.36 -9.27 3.19
N LYS A 21 -7.50 -9.85 2.81
CA LYS A 21 -8.11 -9.63 1.49
C LYS A 21 -8.51 -8.17 1.28
N ALA A 22 -9.11 -7.52 2.28
CA ALA A 22 -9.41 -6.10 2.23
C ALA A 22 -8.14 -5.25 2.05
N ALA A 23 -7.07 -5.56 2.81
CA ALA A 23 -5.78 -4.89 2.70
C ALA A 23 -5.12 -5.07 1.32
N CYS A 24 -5.08 -6.29 0.77
CA CYS A 24 -4.54 -6.53 -0.56
C CYS A 24 -5.31 -5.78 -1.65
N ARG A 25 -6.65 -5.71 -1.52
CA ARG A 25 -7.48 -4.91 -2.43
C ARG A 25 -7.17 -3.42 -2.34
N ALA A 26 -6.87 -2.90 -1.15
CA ALA A 26 -6.50 -1.51 -0.97
C ALA A 26 -5.14 -1.18 -1.60
N VAL A 27 -4.17 -2.11 -1.51
CA VAL A 27 -2.89 -1.99 -2.21
C VAL A 27 -3.05 -2.09 -3.72
N ASP A 28 -3.85 -3.06 -4.19
CA ASP A 28 -4.18 -3.16 -5.61
C ASP A 28 -4.78 -1.85 -6.09
N ASP A 29 -5.83 -1.33 -5.44
CA ASP A 29 -6.42 -0.05 -5.79
C ASP A 29 -5.38 1.08 -5.87
N ALA A 30 -4.50 1.22 -4.86
CA ALA A 30 -3.46 2.25 -4.86
C ALA A 30 -2.53 2.17 -6.10
N LEU A 31 -2.11 0.97 -6.51
CA LEU A 31 -1.10 0.77 -7.55
C LEU A 31 -1.62 0.86 -9.00
N HIS A 32 -2.93 0.78 -9.22
CA HIS A 32 -3.48 0.71 -10.59
C HIS A 32 -3.78 2.08 -11.23
N HIS A 33 -3.67 3.17 -10.48
CA HIS A 33 -4.00 4.52 -10.96
C HIS A 33 -2.80 5.31 -11.47
N SER A 34 -1.58 4.77 -11.40
CA SER A 34 -0.35 5.48 -11.75
C SER A 34 0.72 4.56 -12.33
N SER A 35 1.72 5.17 -12.98
CA SER A 35 2.88 4.47 -13.55
C SER A 35 4.14 5.28 -13.30
N LEU A 36 5.14 4.67 -12.66
CA LEU A 36 6.40 5.31 -12.30
C LEU A 36 7.44 5.18 -13.41
N ILE A 37 7.22 5.90 -14.53
CA ILE A 37 8.14 5.90 -15.68
C ILE A 37 9.54 6.43 -15.33
N LEU A 38 9.68 7.19 -14.23
CA LEU A 38 10.93 7.82 -13.78
C LEU A 38 12.10 6.85 -13.68
N PHE A 39 11.87 5.59 -13.28
CA PHE A 39 12.90 4.57 -13.16
C PHE A 39 13.57 4.30 -14.50
N ARG A 40 12.78 4.17 -15.56
CA ARG A 40 13.29 4.02 -16.92
C ARG A 40 13.97 5.30 -17.40
N SER A 41 13.36 6.46 -17.17
CA SER A 41 13.85 7.73 -17.70
C SER A 41 15.16 8.18 -17.08
N LEU A 42 15.39 7.86 -15.80
CA LEU A 42 16.56 8.29 -15.03
C LEU A 42 17.58 7.16 -14.81
N GLY A 43 17.30 5.95 -15.32
CA GLY A 43 18.21 4.81 -15.22
C GLY A 43 18.34 4.20 -13.82
N PHE A 44 17.35 4.40 -12.94
CA PHE A 44 17.32 3.75 -11.63
C PHE A 44 16.83 2.30 -11.74
N ASP A 45 17.45 1.40 -10.96
CA ASP A 45 16.90 0.06 -10.78
C ASP A 45 15.71 0.13 -9.82
N HIS A 46 14.68 -0.68 -10.07
CA HIS A 46 13.57 -0.80 -9.13
C HIS A 46 13.99 -1.52 -7.84
N ALA A 47 15.11 -2.27 -7.85
CA ALA A 47 15.67 -2.87 -6.64
C ALA A 47 16.20 -1.84 -5.63
N ASP A 48 16.52 -0.62 -6.08
CA ASP A 48 16.95 0.49 -5.22
C ASP A 48 15.79 1.21 -4.52
N MET A 49 14.56 0.89 -4.91
CA MET A 49 13.35 1.49 -4.35
C MET A 49 12.94 0.81 -3.06
N ASP A 50 12.82 1.57 -1.98
CA ASP A 50 12.11 1.14 -0.79
C ASP A 50 10.63 1.51 -0.92
N VAL A 51 9.75 0.55 -0.65
CA VAL A 51 8.31 0.77 -0.64
C VAL A 51 7.78 0.58 0.77
N ARG A 52 7.28 1.67 1.36
CA ARG A 52 6.65 1.65 2.68
C ARG A 52 5.15 1.62 2.50
N VAL A 53 4.51 0.58 3.01
CA VAL A 53 3.07 0.38 2.94
C VAL A 53 2.49 0.53 4.34
N THR A 54 1.60 1.49 4.51
CA THR A 54 0.77 1.58 5.72
C THR A 54 -0.64 1.11 5.39
N ILE A 55 -1.10 0.09 6.11
CA ILE A 55 -2.46 -0.43 6.02
C ILE A 55 -3.23 -0.04 7.28
N ALA A 56 -4.38 0.61 7.10
CA ALA A 56 -5.27 0.99 8.20
C ALA A 56 -6.54 0.13 8.18
N VAL A 57 -6.77 -0.62 9.27
CA VAL A 57 -7.95 -1.49 9.49
C VAL A 57 -8.36 -1.49 10.97
N GLN A 58 -9.57 -1.95 11.30
CA GLN A 58 -10.03 -1.97 12.70
C GLN A 58 -9.30 -2.99 13.59
N ASP A 59 -8.84 -4.11 13.00
CA ASP A 59 -8.16 -5.20 13.69
C ASP A 59 -6.81 -5.52 12.99
N PRO A 60 -5.73 -4.77 13.31
CA PRO A 60 -4.44 -4.89 12.62
C PRO A 60 -3.80 -6.28 12.71
N GLU A 61 -4.04 -7.00 13.79
CA GLU A 61 -3.44 -8.32 14.05
C GLU A 61 -4.01 -9.40 13.11
N LYS A 62 -5.14 -9.13 12.45
CA LYS A 62 -5.76 -10.05 11.48
C LYS A 62 -5.26 -9.89 10.04
N VAL A 63 -4.32 -8.98 9.80
CA VAL A 63 -3.72 -8.78 8.48
C VAL A 63 -2.41 -9.55 8.41
N ASP A 64 -2.28 -10.45 7.42
CA ASP A 64 -1.00 -11.04 7.06
C ASP A 64 -0.21 -10.04 6.20
N SER A 65 0.76 -9.37 6.83
CA SER A 65 1.62 -8.38 6.18
C SER A 65 2.52 -8.99 5.11
N THR A 66 2.82 -10.30 5.16
CA THR A 66 3.62 -10.99 4.14
C THR A 66 2.83 -11.14 2.86
N ILE A 67 1.54 -11.50 2.95
CA ILE A 67 0.64 -11.58 1.79
C ILE A 67 0.44 -10.20 1.17
N VAL A 68 0.29 -9.15 2.00
CA VAL A 68 0.20 -7.76 1.52
C VAL A 68 1.49 -7.33 0.82
N ALA A 69 2.66 -7.63 1.39
CA ALA A 69 3.96 -7.29 0.80
C ALA A 69 4.14 -7.93 -0.60
N ALA A 70 3.69 -9.18 -0.76
CA ALA A 70 3.76 -9.91 -2.02
C ALA A 70 2.90 -9.31 -3.15
N LYS A 71 2.02 -8.34 -2.85
CA LYS A 71 1.25 -7.58 -3.85
C LYS A 71 2.09 -6.55 -4.59
N LEU A 72 3.20 -6.08 -3.99
CA LEU A 72 4.05 -5.09 -4.62
C LEU A 72 4.86 -5.75 -5.76
N PRO A 73 4.77 -5.23 -7.00
CA PRO A 73 5.41 -5.89 -8.14
C PRO A 73 6.94 -5.71 -8.15
N ARG A 74 7.46 -4.70 -7.45
CA ARG A 74 8.87 -4.30 -7.45
C ARG A 74 9.22 -3.53 -6.15
N GLY A 75 10.52 -3.39 -5.89
CA GLY A 75 11.04 -2.67 -4.72
C GLY A 75 11.08 -3.51 -3.45
N ASN A 76 11.70 -2.96 -2.41
CA ASN A 76 11.86 -3.58 -1.11
C ASN A 76 10.66 -3.19 -0.23
N ALA A 77 9.77 -4.16 0.01
CA ALA A 77 8.50 -3.93 0.69
C ALA A 77 8.65 -3.92 2.23
N PHE A 78 8.12 -2.88 2.87
CA PHE A 78 7.95 -2.78 4.32
C PHE A 78 6.50 -2.47 4.64
N VAL A 79 5.78 -3.43 5.21
CA VAL A 79 4.36 -3.28 5.53
C VAL A 79 4.17 -3.02 7.03
N GLN A 80 3.51 -1.92 7.36
CA GLN A 80 3.03 -1.61 8.69
C GLN A 80 1.50 -1.63 8.69
N VAL A 81 0.91 -2.38 9.62
CA VAL A 81 -0.54 -2.42 9.81
C VAL A 81 -0.88 -1.67 11.09
N VAL A 82 -1.82 -0.72 11.00
CA VAL A 82 -2.22 0.15 12.10
C VAL A 82 -3.73 0.18 12.24
N LYS A 83 -4.20 0.59 13.43
CA LYS A 83 -5.63 0.78 13.67
C LYS A 83 -6.15 1.96 12.85
N GLY A 84 -7.21 1.73 12.09
CA GLY A 84 -7.89 2.73 11.25
C GLY A 84 -8.93 2.06 10.36
N GLY A 85 -9.13 2.53 9.12
CA GLY A 85 -10.15 1.98 8.22
C GLY A 85 -11.55 2.00 8.85
N LEU A 86 -12.42 1.05 8.44
CA LEU A 86 -13.79 0.95 8.99
C LEU A 86 -14.29 -0.49 8.97
N ASP A 87 -14.94 -0.91 10.05
CA ASP A 87 -15.82 -2.07 10.05
C ASP A 87 -17.27 -1.56 10.00
N VAL A 88 -18.06 -2.05 9.04
CA VAL A 88 -19.50 -1.78 8.97
C VAL A 88 -20.23 -3.00 9.50
N VAL A 89 -20.79 -2.88 10.71
CA VAL A 89 -21.46 -3.99 11.40
C VAL A 89 -22.89 -4.13 10.92
N ASP A 90 -23.27 -5.36 10.53
CA ASP A 90 -24.65 -5.77 10.31
C ASP A 90 -25.15 -6.58 11.52
N ASN A 91 -25.91 -5.92 12.38
CA ASN A 91 -26.46 -6.55 13.59
C ASN A 91 -27.56 -7.59 13.29
N VAL A 92 -28.19 -7.55 12.11
CA VAL A 92 -29.28 -8.49 11.75
C VAL A 92 -28.67 -9.84 11.41
N HIS A 93 -27.58 -9.84 10.65
CA HIS A 93 -26.90 -11.06 10.21
C HIS A 93 -25.71 -11.45 11.09
N ASN A 94 -25.36 -10.61 12.08
CA ASN A 94 -24.21 -10.78 12.96
C ASN A 94 -22.90 -10.96 12.17
N THR A 95 -22.73 -10.11 11.17
CA THR A 95 -21.53 -10.05 10.31
C THR A 95 -21.01 -8.63 10.23
N LYS A 96 -19.85 -8.44 9.61
CA LYS A 96 -19.37 -7.11 9.25
C LYS A 96 -18.68 -7.08 7.90
N SER A 97 -18.78 -5.93 7.23
CA SER A 97 -17.91 -5.60 6.10
C SER A 97 -16.66 -4.93 6.63
N VAL A 98 -15.49 -5.41 6.20
CA VAL A 98 -14.18 -4.84 6.55
C VAL A 98 -13.75 -3.90 5.44
N ILE A 99 -13.34 -2.69 5.78
CA ILE A 99 -12.80 -1.69 4.86
C ILE A 99 -11.38 -1.31 5.32
N ALA A 100 -10.42 -1.55 4.43
CA ALA A 100 -9.02 -1.19 4.60
C ALA A 100 -8.67 0.05 3.77
N THR A 101 -7.78 0.88 4.30
CA THR A 101 -7.13 1.97 3.55
C THR A 101 -5.65 1.67 3.45
N ALA A 102 -5.05 1.89 2.27
CA ALA A 102 -3.62 1.74 2.03
C ALA A 102 -3.00 3.10 1.68
N ALA A 103 -1.79 3.33 2.21
CA ALA A 103 -0.87 4.35 1.78
C ALA A 103 0.43 3.66 1.36
N VAL A 104 0.80 3.79 0.08
CA VAL A 104 1.97 3.16 -0.53
C VAL A 104 2.94 4.27 -0.91
N GLU A 105 4.05 4.34 -0.20
CA GLU A 105 5.08 5.36 -0.39
C GLU A 105 6.31 4.74 -1.03
N ALA A 106 6.77 5.30 -2.15
CA ALA A 106 8.05 4.92 -2.73
C ALA A 106 9.15 5.90 -2.30
N TYR A 107 10.32 5.35 -1.98
CA TYR A 107 11.51 6.08 -1.59
C TYR A 107 12.69 5.67 -2.47
N LEU A 108 13.52 6.64 -2.82
CA LEU A 108 14.79 6.43 -3.52
C LEU A 108 15.88 7.27 -2.88
N ASP A 109 17.13 6.85 -3.04
CA ASP A 109 18.27 7.69 -2.68
C ASP A 109 18.63 8.61 -3.84
N ILE A 110 18.07 9.82 -3.80
CA ILE A 110 18.24 10.82 -4.85
C ILE A 110 18.97 12.01 -4.24
N ASP A 111 20.17 12.33 -4.75
CA ASP A 111 20.82 13.60 -4.43
C ASP A 111 20.12 14.71 -5.24
N ALA A 112 19.72 15.78 -4.55
CA ALA A 112 19.12 16.93 -5.23
C ALA A 112 20.15 17.66 -6.11
N LYS A 113 21.45 17.46 -5.87
CA LYS A 113 22.52 18.04 -6.69
C LYS A 113 22.61 17.42 -8.08
N ASP A 114 22.11 16.21 -8.26
CA ASP A 114 22.09 15.52 -9.56
C ASP A 114 21.04 16.11 -10.51
N TRP A 115 20.17 16.99 -10.00
CA TRP A 115 19.15 17.68 -10.77
C TRP A 115 19.77 18.91 -11.44
N VAL A 116 20.45 18.67 -12.57
CA VAL A 116 20.94 19.77 -13.40
C VAL A 116 19.75 20.34 -14.18
N SER A 117 19.36 21.58 -13.88
CA SER A 117 18.45 22.31 -14.77
C SER A 117 19.12 22.44 -16.13
N ALA A 118 18.49 21.88 -17.16
CA ALA A 118 18.89 22.11 -18.55
C ALA A 118 18.77 23.60 -18.91
#